data_AF-A0A8D8LKP0-F1
#
_entry.id   AF-A0A8D8LKP0-F1
#
_cell.length_a   1.000
_cell.length_b   1.000
_cell.length_c   1.000
_cell.angle_alpha   90.00
_cell.angle_beta   90.00
_cell.angle_gamma   90.00
#
_symmetry.space_group_name_H-M   'P 1'
#
loop_
_entity.id
_entity.type
_entity.pdbx_description
1 polymer ?
#
loop_
_entity_poly.entity_id
_entity_poly.type
_entity_poly.pdbx_seq_one_letter_code
_entity_poly.pdbx_strand_id
1 'polypeptide(L)'
;MDSCEQDLDIAALGLLFLILQSKNKASKKRKQWCKKWLKRRNQCSHISLISELSEEPLDFLNYLRMTEPAYQKLLSLVYPLIEKQDTPENKIQLSMVGYAPTMVVTGDGEIGRASCRERV
;
A
#
# COMPACT_ATOMS: atom_id res chain seq x y z
N MET A 1 -32.69 60.50 8.65
CA MET A 1 -32.71 60.04 7.24
C MET A 1 -31.89 58.75 7.17
N ASP A 2 -32.09 57.85 8.14
CA ASP A 2 -31.09 56.84 8.55
C ASP A 2 -31.68 55.42 8.60
N SER A 3 -32.98 55.25 8.39
CA SER A 3 -33.65 53.95 8.45
C SER A 3 -33.39 53.08 7.23
N CYS A 4 -33.17 53.67 6.04
CA CYS A 4 -32.88 52.91 4.81
C CYS A 4 -31.46 52.32 4.77
N GLU A 5 -30.49 52.91 5.48
CA GLU A 5 -29.10 52.44 5.46
C GLU A 5 -28.95 51.16 6.29
N GLN A 6 -29.70 51.06 7.39
CA GLN A 6 -29.75 49.88 8.24
C GLN A 6 -30.37 48.65 7.55
N ASP A 7 -31.36 48.84 6.67
CA ASP A 7 -31.96 47.74 5.91
C ASP A 7 -30.98 47.09 4.92
N LEU A 8 -30.09 47.90 4.34
CA LEU A 8 -29.06 47.42 3.41
C LEU A 8 -27.98 46.62 4.14
N ASP A 9 -27.59 47.06 5.34
CA ASP A 9 -26.63 46.35 6.19
C ASP A 9 -27.20 45.01 6.69
N ILE A 10 -28.46 44.98 7.11
CA ILE A 10 -29.13 43.74 7.55
C ILE A 10 -29.21 42.73 6.39
N ALA A 11 -29.54 43.20 5.18
CA ALA A 11 -29.57 42.36 3.98
C ALA A 11 -28.17 41.82 3.63
N ALA A 12 -27.13 42.67 3.73
CA ALA A 12 -25.74 42.28 3.48
C ALA A 12 -25.22 41.24 4.49
N LEU A 13 -25.55 41.40 5.78
CA LEU A 13 -25.22 40.45 6.84
C LEU A 13 -25.94 39.11 6.65
N GLY A 14 -27.22 39.15 6.26
CA GLY A 14 -27.99 37.94 5.92
C GLY A 14 -27.40 37.18 4.73
N LEU A 15 -26.97 37.90 3.69
CA LEU A 15 -26.32 37.30 2.53
C LEU A 15 -24.97 36.66 2.88
N LEU A 16 -24.16 37.35 3.70
CA LEU A 16 -22.87 36.83 4.18
C LEU A 16 -23.05 35.53 4.99
N PHE A 17 -24.04 35.48 5.88
CA PHE A 17 -24.36 34.30 6.67
C PHE A 17 -24.76 33.09 5.80
N LEU A 18 -25.58 33.31 4.77
CA LEU A 18 -25.95 32.26 3.81
C LEU A 18 -24.75 31.69 3.05
N ILE A 19 -23.83 32.57 2.61
CA ILE A 19 -22.61 32.16 1.89
C ILE A 19 -21.73 31.28 2.79
N LEU A 20 -21.55 31.66 4.05
CA LEU A 20 -20.77 30.90 5.04
C LEU A 20 -21.37 29.51 5.30
N GLN A 21 -22.70 29.42 5.41
CA GLN A 21 -23.40 28.14 5.61
C GLN A 21 -23.27 27.20 4.41
N SER A 22 -23.19 27.73 3.18
CA SER A 22 -23.07 26.90 1.99
C SER A 22 -21.70 26.21 1.86
N LYS A 23 -20.63 26.85 2.35
CA LYS A 23 -19.25 26.33 2.28
C LYS A 23 -19.00 25.15 3.22
N ASN A 24 -19.78 25.05 4.31
CA ASN A 24 -19.66 23.97 5.30
C ASN A 24 -20.38 22.67 4.89
N LYS A 25 -21.10 22.67 3.78
CA LYS A 25 -21.62 21.44 3.18
C LYS A 25 -20.50 20.75 2.40
N ALA A 26 -19.49 20.27 3.11
CA ALA A 26 -18.58 19.27 2.57
C ALA A 26 -19.45 18.08 2.15
N SER A 27 -19.68 17.96 0.84
CA SER A 27 -20.44 16.87 0.25
C SER A 27 -19.91 15.56 0.83
N LYS A 28 -20.76 14.86 1.60
CA LYS A 28 -20.42 13.56 2.14
C LYS A 28 -20.09 12.67 0.95
N LYS A 29 -18.80 12.35 0.77
CA LYS A 29 -18.35 11.47 -0.31
C LYS A 29 -19.19 10.19 -0.23
N ARG A 30 -19.81 9.81 -1.35
CA ARG A 30 -20.62 8.59 -1.42
C ARG A 30 -19.77 7.41 -0.95
N LYS A 31 -20.35 6.53 -0.14
CA LYS A 31 -19.66 5.32 0.32
C LYS A 31 -19.30 4.48 -0.91
N GLN A 32 -18.00 4.24 -1.10
CA GLN A 32 -17.52 3.36 -2.17
C GLN A 32 -17.83 1.91 -1.79
N TRP A 33 -18.61 1.20 -2.61
CA TRP A 33 -19.02 -0.18 -2.35
C TRP A 33 -17.85 -1.17 -2.37
N CYS A 34 -16.91 -1.01 -3.30
CA CYS A 34 -15.70 -1.83 -3.38
C CYS A 34 -14.47 -0.93 -3.44
N LYS A 35 -13.55 -1.06 -2.47
CA LYS A 35 -12.29 -0.31 -2.42
C LYS A 35 -11.40 -0.60 -3.63
N LYS A 36 -10.55 0.37 -4.01
CA LYS A 36 -9.71 0.25 -5.22
C LYS A 36 -8.70 -0.89 -5.10
N TRP A 37 -8.05 -1.01 -3.94
CA TRP A 37 -7.11 -2.09 -3.65
C TRP A 37 -7.78 -3.47 -3.70
N LEU A 38 -9.06 -3.56 -3.28
CA LEU A 38 -9.82 -4.82 -3.34
C LEU A 38 -10.06 -5.29 -4.78
N LYS A 39 -10.26 -4.35 -5.72
CA LYS A 39 -10.39 -4.67 -7.15
C LYS A 39 -9.08 -5.16 -7.77
N ARG A 40 -7.94 -4.69 -7.27
CA ARG A 40 -6.60 -5.06 -7.77
C ARG A 40 -6.01 -6.30 -7.11
N ARG A 41 -6.72 -6.92 -6.15
CA ARG A 41 -6.25 -8.11 -5.42
C ARG A 41 -5.82 -9.28 -6.31
N ASN A 42 -6.43 -9.45 -7.48
CA ASN A 42 -6.05 -10.52 -8.41
C ASN A 42 -4.81 -10.19 -9.26
N GLN A 43 -4.44 -8.91 -9.33
CA GLN A 43 -3.30 -8.40 -10.11
C GLN A 43 -2.06 -8.21 -9.24
N CYS A 44 -2.26 -7.90 -7.97
CA CYS A 44 -1.22 -7.58 -7.01
C CYS A 44 -1.02 -8.77 -6.07
N SER A 45 0.18 -9.35 -6.06
CA SER A 45 0.60 -10.28 -5.00
C SER A 45 0.52 -9.59 -3.64
N HIS A 46 0.49 -10.36 -2.54
CA HIS A 46 0.38 -9.87 -1.16
C HIS A 46 1.39 -8.77 -0.79
N ILE A 47 2.53 -8.71 -1.48
CA ILE A 47 3.59 -7.73 -1.27
C ILE A 47 3.14 -6.32 -1.67
N SER A 48 2.40 -6.19 -2.78
CA SER A 48 1.91 -4.89 -3.28
C SER A 48 0.69 -4.37 -2.51
N LEU A 49 0.03 -5.23 -1.71
CA LEU A 49 -1.15 -4.82 -0.95
C LEU A 49 -0.80 -3.80 0.14
N ILE A 50 0.31 -3.98 0.85
CA ILE A 50 0.69 -3.10 1.97
C ILE A 50 0.98 -1.68 1.47
N SER A 51 1.66 -1.55 0.32
CA SER A 51 1.89 -0.25 -0.33
C SER A 51 0.62 0.43 -0.84
N GLU A 52 -0.40 -0.34 -1.20
CA GLU A 52 -1.70 0.23 -1.58
C GLU A 52 -2.52 0.65 -0.36
N LEU A 53 -2.37 -0.06 0.75
CA LEU A 53 -3.06 0.25 2.00
C LEU A 53 -2.50 1.51 2.68
N SER A 54 -1.23 1.86 2.47
CA SER A 54 -0.67 3.13 2.99
C SER A 54 -1.35 4.37 2.41
N GLU A 55 -2.06 4.27 1.28
CA GLU A 55 -2.86 5.37 0.74
C GLU A 55 -4.09 5.69 1.61
N GLU A 56 -4.62 4.71 2.36
CA GLU A 56 -5.81 4.85 3.19
C GLU A 56 -5.55 4.35 4.64
N PRO A 57 -5.25 5.26 5.60
CA PRO A 57 -4.79 4.85 6.95
C PRO A 57 -5.84 4.08 7.76
N LEU A 58 -7.13 4.32 7.52
CA LEU A 58 -8.21 3.57 8.16
C LEU A 58 -8.30 2.13 7.66
N ASP A 59 -8.06 1.91 6.37
CA ASP A 59 -8.06 0.58 5.77
C ASP A 59 -6.80 -0.19 6.21
N PHE A 60 -5.66 0.51 6.30
CA PHE A 60 -4.42 -0.04 6.86
C PHE A 60 -4.64 -0.57 8.28
N LEU A 61 -5.25 0.25 9.15
CA LEU A 61 -5.60 -0.14 10.52
C LEU A 61 -6.59 -1.30 10.56
N ASN A 62 -7.59 -1.33 9.69
CA ASN A 62 -8.57 -2.41 9.68
C ASN A 62 -7.94 -3.75 9.24
N TYR A 63 -7.04 -3.71 8.27
CA TYR A 63 -6.40 -4.90 7.72
C TYR A 63 -5.29 -5.44 8.64
N LEU A 64 -4.35 -4.58 9.06
CA LEU A 64 -3.19 -4.98 9.87
C LEU A 64 -3.46 -4.90 11.38
N ARG A 65 -4.56 -4.28 11.81
CA ARG A 65 -4.91 -4.04 13.23
C ARG A 65 -3.82 -3.29 14.01
N MET A 66 -2.97 -2.55 13.32
CA MET A 66 -1.86 -1.78 13.87
C MET A 66 -1.60 -0.54 13.02
N THR A 67 -1.00 0.48 13.63
CA THR A 67 -0.59 1.70 12.91
C THR A 67 0.61 1.41 12.02
N GLU A 68 0.74 2.15 10.91
CA GLU A 68 1.88 2.05 10.00
C GLU A 68 3.25 2.14 10.70
N PRO A 69 3.51 3.11 11.62
CA PRO A 69 4.78 3.14 12.33
C PRO A 69 5.02 1.91 13.22
N ALA A 70 3.96 1.35 13.83
CA ALA A 70 4.09 0.13 14.62
C ALA A 70 4.43 -1.07 13.72
N TYR A 71 3.81 -1.14 12.53
CA TYR A 71 4.12 -2.17 11.54
C TYR A 71 5.58 -2.09 11.10
N GLN A 72 6.07 -0.90 10.75
CA GLN A 72 7.46 -0.72 10.32
C GLN A 72 8.46 -1.08 11.42
N LYS A 73 8.17 -0.74 12.68
CA LYS A 73 8.99 -1.12 13.82
C LYS A 73 8.99 -2.64 14.05
N LEU A 74 7.83 -3.29 13.91
CA LEU A 74 7.76 -4.75 14.01
C LEU A 74 8.53 -5.40 12.87
N LEU A 75 8.34 -4.90 11.66
CA LEU A 75 9.03 -5.39 10.48
C LEU A 75 10.54 -5.28 10.65
N SER A 76 11.09 -4.16 11.14
CA SER A 76 12.54 -4.03 11.34
C SER A 76 13.12 -5.00 12.36
N LEU A 77 12.36 -5.36 13.39
CA LEU A 77 12.78 -6.34 14.40
C LEU A 77 12.74 -7.78 13.85
N VAL A 78 11.73 -8.08 13.04
CA VAL A 78 11.49 -9.43 12.51
C VAL A 78 12.22 -9.66 11.18
N TYR A 79 12.53 -8.60 10.44
CA TYR A 79 13.26 -8.64 9.17
C TYR A 79 14.51 -9.51 9.22
N PRO A 80 15.46 -9.35 10.18
CA PRO A 80 16.66 -10.20 10.22
C PRO A 80 16.37 -11.69 10.45
N LEU A 81 15.16 -12.05 10.90
CA LEU A 81 14.75 -13.44 11.12
C LEU A 81 14.04 -14.04 9.89
N ILE A 82 13.43 -13.20 9.06
CA ILE A 82 12.67 -13.61 7.86
C ILE A 82 13.48 -13.36 6.58
N GLU A 83 14.52 -12.53 6.66
CA GLU A 83 15.42 -12.24 5.55
C GLU A 83 15.92 -13.57 4.98
N LYS A 84 15.63 -13.77 3.71
CA LYS A 84 16.08 -14.94 2.97
C LYS A 84 17.60 -14.91 3.03
N GLN A 85 18.19 -15.83 3.79
CA GLN A 85 19.61 -16.05 3.67
C GLN A 85 19.84 -16.57 2.26
N ASP A 86 20.53 -15.79 1.43
CA ASP A 86 21.15 -16.33 0.23
C ASP A 86 22.31 -17.20 0.68
N THR A 87 21.96 -18.34 1.26
CA THR A 87 22.86 -19.45 1.34
C THR A 87 23.26 -19.79 -0.09
N PRO A 88 24.56 -19.99 -0.38
CA PRO A 88 25.04 -20.38 -1.70
C PRO A 88 24.65 -21.82 -2.07
N GLU A 89 23.50 -22.31 -1.60
CA GLU A 89 23.01 -23.67 -1.78
C GLU A 89 22.15 -23.87 -3.04
N ASN A 90 22.22 -22.92 -3.99
CA ASN A 90 21.85 -23.14 -5.40
C ASN A 90 23.03 -23.62 -6.28
N LYS A 91 24.01 -24.31 -5.68
CA LYS A 91 24.91 -25.22 -6.40
C LYS A 91 24.85 -26.60 -5.75
N ILE A 92 23.70 -27.26 -5.84
CA ILE A 92 23.60 -28.69 -5.52
C ILE A 92 24.26 -29.44 -6.69
N GLN A 93 25.54 -29.83 -6.54
CA GLN A 93 26.21 -30.72 -7.48
C GLN A 93 25.77 -32.15 -7.13
N LEU A 94 24.72 -32.64 -7.81
CA LEU A 94 24.29 -34.03 -7.64
C LEU A 94 25.32 -34.94 -8.34
N SER A 95 26.30 -35.47 -7.61
CA SER A 95 27.11 -36.58 -8.09
C SER A 95 26.57 -37.88 -7.50
N MET A 96 26.16 -38.78 -8.39
CA MET A 96 25.68 -40.12 -8.04
C MET A 96 26.90 -41.04 -7.91
N VAL A 97 27.27 -41.40 -6.68
CA VAL A 97 28.16 -42.54 -6.44
C VAL A 97 27.40 -43.55 -5.57
N GLY A 98 26.87 -44.59 -6.23
CA GLY A 98 26.23 -45.74 -5.59
C GLY A 98 24.84 -45.48 -5.02
N TYR A 99 23.81 -45.52 -5.88
CA TYR A 99 22.37 -45.69 -5.54
C TYR A 99 21.75 -44.86 -4.38
N ALA A 100 22.37 -43.77 -3.94
CA ALA A 100 21.78 -42.75 -3.08
C ALA A 100 22.45 -41.38 -3.37
N PRO A 101 21.69 -40.30 -3.58
CA PRO A 101 22.29 -38.98 -3.83
C PRO A 101 22.94 -38.46 -2.55
N THR A 102 24.26 -38.35 -2.54
CA THR A 102 25.00 -37.64 -1.50
C THR A 102 25.23 -36.20 -1.95
N MET A 103 24.92 -35.23 -1.10
CA MET A 103 25.12 -33.81 -1.40
C MET A 103 26.60 -33.46 -1.49
N VAL A 104 27.01 -32.91 -2.63
CA VAL A 104 28.31 -32.25 -2.81
C VAL A 104 28.06 -30.96 -3.61
N VAL A 105 28.83 -29.90 -3.38
CA VAL A 105 28.61 -28.56 -3.95
C VAL A 105 29.87 -28.17 -4.75
N THR A 106 29.74 -27.80 -6.03
CA THR A 106 30.88 -27.32 -6.84
C THR A 106 30.50 -26.14 -7.76
N GLY A 107 31.46 -25.22 -7.97
CA GLY A 107 31.39 -24.02 -8.81
C GLY A 107 31.20 -24.32 -10.32
N ASP A 108 30.68 -23.48 -11.24
CA ASP A 108 31.08 -22.14 -11.74
C ASP A 108 30.26 -21.81 -13.03
N GLY A 109 30.08 -20.54 -13.42
CA GLY A 109 29.74 -20.18 -14.82
C GLY A 109 28.48 -19.32 -15.08
N GLU A 110 28.74 -18.04 -15.38
CA GLU A 110 28.06 -17.11 -16.31
C GLU A 110 26.55 -16.79 -16.20
N ILE A 111 26.26 -15.55 -15.75
CA ILE A 111 24.93 -14.93 -15.77
C ILE A 111 24.73 -14.19 -17.11
N GLY A 112 24.14 -14.87 -18.09
CA GLY A 112 23.49 -14.21 -19.22
C GLY A 112 22.15 -13.61 -18.76
N ARG A 113 21.98 -12.29 -18.90
CA ARG A 113 20.69 -11.62 -18.60
C ARG A 113 19.65 -12.07 -19.62
N ALA A 114 18.68 -12.89 -19.20
CA ALA A 114 17.50 -13.16 -19.99
C ALA A 114 16.57 -11.93 -19.95
N SER A 115 16.45 -11.30 -21.12
CA SER A 115 15.49 -10.27 -21.46
C SER A 115 14.05 -10.78 -21.27
N CYS A 116 13.27 -10.11 -20.42
CA CYS A 116 11.84 -10.37 -20.29
C CYS A 116 11.11 -9.88 -21.54
N ARG A 117 10.65 -10.80 -22.40
CA ARG A 117 9.70 -10.50 -23.47
C ARG A 117 8.51 -11.47 -23.48
N GLU A 118 7.37 -10.87 -23.14
CA GLU A 118 5.96 -11.11 -23.56
C GLU A 118 5.22 -12.44 -23.40
N ARG A 119 4.06 -12.33 -22.74
CA ARG A 119 2.74 -12.92 -23.06
C ARG A 119 1.72 -12.11 -22.24
N VAL A 120 0.71 -11.38 -22.72
CA VAL A 120 -0.19 -11.40 -23.91
C VAL A 120 -0.50 -9.95 -24.28
#